data_AF-A0A497QWQ1-F1
#
_entry.id   AF-A0A497QWQ1-F1
#
_cell.length_a   1.000
_cell.length_b   1.000
_cell.length_c   1.000
_cell.angle_alpha   90.00
_cell.angle_beta   90.00
_cell.angle_gamma   90.00
#
_symmetry.space_group_name_H-M   'P 1'
#
loop_
_entity.id
_entity.type
_entity.pdbx_description
1 polymer ?
#
loop_
_entity_poly.entity_id
_entity_poly.type
_entity_poly.pdbx_seq_one_letter_code
_entity_poly.pdbx_strand_id
1 'polypeptide(L)' 'MRRTLKMKCPKCGYWNRVPVNKVAVEQKSPEPKVKIFIPMYQPLKVTKCKKCGRLLAQPHELIQITKSK' A
#
# COMPACT_ATOMS: atom_id res chain seq x y z
N MET A 1 -8.67 -10.27 -3.35
CA MET A 1 -7.52 -11.02 -3.90
C MET A 1 -6.28 -10.74 -3.06
N ARG A 2 -5.70 -11.76 -2.41
CA ARG A 2 -4.45 -11.62 -1.65
C ARG A 2 -3.30 -11.34 -2.62
N ARG A 3 -2.55 -10.26 -2.40
CA ARG A 3 -1.40 -9.87 -3.24
C ARG A 3 -0.18 -9.64 -2.36
N THR A 4 0.99 -9.70 -2.97
CA THR A 4 2.25 -9.36 -2.29
C THR A 4 2.82 -8.10 -2.92
N LEU A 5 2.90 -7.02 -2.14
CA LEU A 5 3.50 -5.75 -2.56
C LEU A 5 4.99 -5.76 -2.23
N LYS A 6 5.83 -5.39 -3.20
CA LYS A 6 7.26 -5.15 -2.94
C LYS A 6 7.43 -3.71 -2.48
N MET A 7 7.98 -3.52 -1.28
CA MET A 7 8.23 -2.20 -0.71
C MET A 7 9.70 -2.05 -0.34
N LYS A 8 10.31 -0.94 -0.73
CA LYS A 8 11.68 -0.60 -0.35
C LYS A 8 11.67 -0.04 1.07
N CYS A 9 12.55 -0.54 1.93
CA CYS A 9 12.71 0.02 3.27
C CYS A 9 13.32 1.42 3.19
N PRO A 10 12.71 2.46 3.77
CA PRO A 10 13.23 3.82 3.70
C PRO A 10 14.56 3.99 4.46
N LYS A 11 14.83 3.15 5.47
CA LYS A 11 16.07 3.24 6.27
C LYS A 11 17.28 2.59 5.59
N CYS A 12 17.13 1.37 5.07
CA CYS A 12 18.26 0.56 4.60
C CYS A 12 18.19 0.16 3.12
N GLY A 13 17.17 0.63 2.39
CA GLY A 13 16.99 0.37 0.97
C GLY A 13 16.63 -1.06 0.58
N TYR A 14 16.46 -1.98 1.54
CA TYR A 14 16.16 -3.38 1.27
C TYR A 14 14.72 -3.57 0.77
N TRP A 15 14.54 -4.42 -0.23
CA TRP A 15 13.22 -4.76 -0.78
C TRP A 15 12.53 -5.83 0.05
N ASN A 16 11.38 -5.48 0.63
CA ASN A 16 10.57 -6.36 1.45
C ASN A 16 9.29 -6.76 0.70
N ARG A 17 8.81 -7.97 0.99
CA ARG A 17 7.54 -8.48 0.50
C ARG A 17 6.48 -8.30 1.59
N VAL A 18 5.46 -7.50 1.32
CA VAL A 18 4.38 -7.17 2.25
C VAL A 18 3.08 -7.81 1.74
N PRO A 19 2.43 -8.70 2.50
CA PRO A 19 1.14 -9.25 2.09
C PRO A 19 0.05 -8.20 2.27
N VAL A 20 -0.67 -7.92 1.19
CA VAL A 20 -1.70 -6.87 1.13
C VAL A 20 -2.97 -7.37 0.44
N ASN A 21 -4.09 -6.74 0.75
CA ASN A 21 -5.31 -6.78 -0.03
C ASN A 21 -5.38 -5.52 -0.90
N LYS A 22 -5.76 -5.67 -2.17
CA LYS A 22 -6.10 -4.52 -3.01
C LYS A 22 -7.54 -4.12 -2.72
N VAL A 23 -7.75 -2.86 -2.37
CA VAL A 23 -9.06 -2.24 -2.10
C VAL A 23 -9.27 -1.13 -3.12
N ALA A 24 -10.47 -0.98 -3.64
CA ALA A 24 -10.83 0.17 -4.47
C ALA A 24 -11.63 1.15 -3.60
N VAL A 25 -11.11 2.35 -3.41
CA VAL A 25 -11.78 3.40 -2.64
C VAL A 25 -12.41 4.38 -3.60
N GLU A 26 -13.70 4.64 -3.43
CA GLU A 26 -14.43 5.62 -4.22
C GLU A 26 -14.00 7.03 -3.82
N GLN A 27 -13.60 7.83 -4.80
CA GLN A 27 -13.27 9.23 -4.64
C GLN A 27 -14.40 10.07 -5.24
N LYS A 28 -14.74 11.17 -4.56
CA LYS A 28 -15.70 12.15 -5.09
C LYS A 28 -15.15 12.73 -6.39
N SER A 29 -15.93 12.58 -7.47
CA SER A 29 -15.65 13.20 -8.75
C SER A 29 -16.28 14.61 -8.79
N PRO A 30 -15.62 15.59 -9.44
CA PRO A 30 -16.25 16.88 -9.74
C PRO A 30 -17.43 16.73 -10.72
N GLU A 31 -17.46 15.67 -11.52
CA GLU A 31 -18.56 15.36 -12.45
C GLU A 31 -19.53 14.33 -11.86
N PRO A 32 -20.85 14.64 -11.79
CA PRO A 32 -21.83 13.80 -11.08
C PRO A 32 -22.10 12.44 -11.72
N LYS A 33 -21.74 12.23 -12.99
CA LYS A 33 -21.92 10.94 -13.70
C LYS A 33 -20.68 10.06 -13.70
N VAL A 34 -19.54 10.55 -13.19
CA VAL A 34 -18.26 9.82 -13.21
C VAL A 34 -17.94 9.31 -11.82
N LYS A 35 -17.72 7.99 -11.68
CA LYS A 35 -17.22 7.39 -10.44
C LYS A 35 -15.73 7.13 -10.58
N ILE A 36 -14.93 7.70 -9.68
CA ILE A 36 -13.48 7.51 -9.65
C ILE A 36 -13.15 6.48 -8.56
N PHE A 37 -12.52 5.38 -8.95
CA PHE A 37 -12.06 4.36 -8.01
C PHE A 37 -10.54 4.36 -7.93
N ILE A 38 -10.00 4.76 -6.78
CA ILE A 38 -8.55 4.72 -6.54
C ILE A 38 -8.17 3.36 -5.98
N PRO A 39 -7.19 2.65 -6.60
CA PRO A 39 -6.64 1.43 -6.01
C PRO A 39 -5.74 1.77 -4.81
N MET A 40 -6.12 1.26 -3.65
CA MET A 40 -5.34 1.29 -2.41
C MET A 40 -4.95 -0.14 -2.00
N TYR A 41 -3.98 -0.26 -1.09
CA TYR A 41 -3.48 -1.53 -0.61
C TYR A 41 -3.51 -1.56 0.92
N GLN A 42 -4.23 -2.53 1.49
CA GLN A 42 -4.32 -2.74 2.92
C GLN A 42 -3.39 -3.89 3.34
N PRO A 43 -2.40 -3.67 4.21
CA PRO A 43 -1.58 -4.73 4.78
C PRO A 43 -2.42 -5.74 5.56
N LEU A 44 -2.09 -7.02 5.47
CA LEU A 44 -2.78 -8.07 6.22
C LEU A 44 -2.22 -8.28 7.63
N LYS A 45 -0.95 -7.95 7.82
CA LYS A 45 -0.23 -8.12 9.08
C LYS A 45 0.81 -7.03 9.26
N VAL A 46 1.20 -6.80 10.50
CA VAL A 46 2.34 -5.94 10.81
C VAL A 46 3.58 -6.52 10.13
N THR A 47 4.17 -5.75 9.22
CA THR A 47 5.32 -6.19 8.44
C THR A 47 6.52 -5.32 8.78
N LYS A 48 7.61 -5.95 9.23
CA LYS A 48 8.89 -5.31 9.52
C LYS A 48 9.90 -5.59 8.42
N CYS A 49 10.88 -4.70 8.27
CA CYS A 49 11.98 -4.90 7.35
C CYS A 49 12.82 -6.10 7.80
N LYS A 50 13.05 -7.06 6.90
CA LYS A 50 13.86 -8.25 7.20
C LYS A 50 15.30 -7.92 7.57
N LYS A 51 15.85 -6.81 7.05
CA LYS A 51 17.26 -6.43 7.25
C LYS A 51 17.48 -5.60 8.51
N CYS A 52 16.62 -4.62 8.79
CA CYS A 52 16.84 -3.64 9.87
C CYS A 52 15.75 -3.62 10.95
N GLY A 53 14.76 -4.51 10.88
CA GLY A 53 13.69 -4.63 11.87
C GLY A 53 12.69 -3.48 11.92
N ARG A 54 12.89 -2.42 11.13
CA ARG A 54 12.00 -1.25 11.10
C ARG A 54 10.60 -1.63 10.62
N LEU A 55 9.58 -1.08 11.26
CA LEU A 55 8.18 -1.24 10.85
C LEU A 55 7.96 -0.62 9.45
N LEU A 56 7.33 -1.38 8.55
CA LEU A 56 7.05 -0.96 7.17
C LEU A 56 5.58 -0.71 6.92
N ALA A 57 4.71 -1.52 7.51
CA ALA A 57 3.28 -1.49 7.22
C ALA A 57 2.47 -2.09 8.36
N GLN A 58 1.32 -1.50 8.67
CA GLN A 58 0.34 -2.00 9.65
C GLN A 58 -1.03 -2.28 9.02
N PRO A 59 -1.86 -3.20 9.58
CA PRO A 59 -3.12 -3.60 8.97
C PRO A 59 -4.19 -2.51 8.80
N HIS A 60 -4.11 -1.43 9.58
CA HIS A 60 -5.06 -0.32 9.55
C HIS A 60 -4.63 0.83 8.63
N GLU A 61 -3.42 0.77 8.07
CA GLU A 61 -2.91 1.81 7.16
C GLU A 61 -3.22 1.43 5.71
N LEU A 62 -3.81 2.36 4.95
CA LEU A 62 -3.99 2.19 3.52
C LEU A 62 -2.79 2.77 2.78
N ILE A 63 -2.16 1.95 1.94
CA ILE A 63 -1.00 2.35 1.15
C ILE A 63 -1.48 2.70 -0.26
N GLN A 64 -1.18 3.91 -0.71
CA GLN A 64 -1.34 4.32 -2.10
C GLN A 64 0.01 4.28 -2.80
N ILE A 65 0.05 3.72 -4.02
CA ILE A 65 1.25 3.79 -4.85
C ILE A 65 1.19 5.08 -5.65
N THR A 66 2.05 6.04 -5.31
CA THR A 66 2.27 7.26 -6.09
C THR A 66 3.44 7.04 -7.05
N LYS A 67 3.30 7.43 -8.32
CA LYS A 67 4.44 7.51 -9.22
C LYS A 67 5.32 8.69 -8.79
N SER A 68 6.63 8.50 -8.69
CA SER A 68 7.56 9.62 -8.63
C SER A 68 7.47 10.38 -9.95
N LYS A 69 7.30 11.71 -9.88
CA LYS A 69 7.41 12.60 -11.04
C LYS A 69 8.81 12.58 -11.63
#